data_AF-A0A7K0K3Y1-F1
#
_entry.id   AF-A0A7K0K3Y1-F1
#
_cell.length_a   1.000
_cell.length_b   1.000
_cell.length_c   1.000
_cell.angle_alpha   90.00
_cell.angle_beta   90.00
_cell.angle_gamma   90.00
#
_symmetry.space_group_name_H-M   'P 1'
#
loop_
_entity.id
_entity.type
_entity.pdbx_description
1 polymer ?
#
loop_
_entity_poly.entity_id
_entity_poly.type
_entity_poly.pdbx_seq_one_letter_code
_entity_poly.pdbx_strand_id
1 'polypeptide(L)'
;MEALNKFDSLTWRQYRIGDLFKKLDGKKATKKNVRKYRDQEFSTPVVYCKFGDNGIMYWGRKGEFATHENAISVIYNGAIAAGKVYAQKEPTGILAESYFIAPRSDNRDHDLNLFFSTAMEKVLYPKYSRDFLATWAGKVENDLIFLPTANNGGIDYEFIPPFISGLKKLAIKDVVDFADRRIAATEQVISS
;
A
#
# COMPACT_ATOMS: atom_id res chain seq x y z
N MET A 1 22.92 5.04 -1.29
CA MET A 1 23.01 6.16 -0.34
C MET A 1 22.67 7.50 -1.00
N GLU A 2 23.07 7.75 -2.25
CA GLU A 2 22.80 9.03 -2.93
C GLU A 2 21.32 9.46 -2.96
N ALA A 3 20.38 8.55 -3.26
CA ALA A 3 18.94 8.87 -3.23
C ALA A 3 18.40 9.19 -1.82
N LEU A 4 18.97 8.61 -0.76
CA LEU A 4 18.55 8.93 0.62
C LEU A 4 19.02 10.34 1.00
N ASN A 5 20.22 10.72 0.56
CA ASN A 5 20.78 12.04 0.84
C ASN A 5 20.09 13.18 0.06
N LYS A 6 19.42 12.85 -1.07
CA LYS A 6 18.67 13.84 -1.87
C LYS A 6 17.31 14.20 -1.25
N PHE A 7 16.82 13.45 -0.27
CA PHE A 7 15.47 13.65 0.29
C PHE A 7 15.23 15.07 0.81
N ASP A 8 16.21 15.64 1.53
CA ASP A 8 16.09 16.97 2.14
C ASP A 8 16.19 18.12 1.14
N SER A 9 16.69 17.87 -0.08
CA SER A 9 16.80 18.87 -1.14
C SER A 9 15.70 18.78 -2.20
N LEU A 10 14.73 17.88 -2.02
CA LEU A 10 13.61 17.74 -2.96
C LEU A 10 12.66 18.93 -2.87
N THR A 11 12.13 19.30 -4.03
CA THR A 11 10.96 20.14 -4.11
C THR A 11 9.70 19.28 -3.97
N TRP A 12 8.77 19.72 -3.12
CA TRP A 12 7.50 19.04 -2.89
C TRP A 12 6.34 19.90 -3.38
N ARG A 13 5.36 19.27 -4.03
CA ARG A 13 4.13 19.95 -4.48
C ARG A 13 2.90 19.11 -4.20
N GLN A 14 1.76 19.79 -4.17
CA GLN A 14 0.46 19.17 -4.01
C GLN A 14 -0.07 18.66 -5.36
N TYR A 15 -0.62 17.46 -5.35
CA TYR A 15 -1.28 16.84 -6.48
C TYR A 15 -2.64 16.30 -6.05
N ARG A 16 -3.67 16.51 -6.86
CA ARG A 16 -5.00 15.96 -6.62
C ARG A 16 -5.02 14.47 -6.97
N ILE A 17 -5.56 13.64 -6.07
CA ILE A 17 -5.58 12.19 -6.25
C ILE A 17 -6.32 11.79 -7.54
N GLY A 18 -7.45 12.40 -7.86
CA GLY A 18 -8.25 12.07 -9.04
C GLY A 18 -7.57 12.40 -10.39
N ASP A 19 -6.60 13.33 -10.38
CA ASP A 19 -5.79 13.66 -11.56
C ASP A 19 -4.73 12.59 -11.83
N LEU A 20 -4.26 11.91 -10.78
CA LEU A 20 -3.22 10.89 -10.87
C LEU A 20 -3.75 9.46 -10.93
N PHE A 21 -4.93 9.21 -10.35
CA PHE A 21 -5.48 7.87 -10.16
C PHE A 21 -6.90 7.76 -10.70
N LYS A 22 -7.27 6.54 -11.07
CA LYS A 22 -8.64 6.15 -11.42
C LYS A 22 -9.10 5.02 -10.51
N LYS A 23 -10.36 5.06 -10.09
CA LYS A 23 -11.00 3.92 -9.42
C LYS A 23 -11.12 2.75 -10.37
N LEU A 24 -10.88 1.54 -9.86
CA LEU A 24 -11.07 0.31 -10.60
C LEU A 24 -12.43 -0.30 -10.26
N ASP A 25 -13.11 -0.79 -11.29
CA ASP A 25 -14.35 -1.54 -11.18
C ASP A 25 -14.09 -3.03 -11.23
N GLY A 26 -14.97 -3.80 -10.59
CA GLY A 26 -14.86 -5.24 -10.56
C GLY A 26 -15.89 -5.91 -9.66
N LYS A 27 -16.25 -7.14 -10.00
CA LYS A 27 -17.10 -8.00 -9.16
C LYS A 27 -16.40 -8.27 -7.84
N LYS A 28 -17.02 -7.90 -6.71
CA LYS A 28 -16.51 -8.20 -5.36
C LYS A 28 -16.64 -9.67 -5.02
N ALA A 29 -15.77 -10.14 -4.12
CA ALA A 29 -15.92 -11.43 -3.48
C ALA A 29 -17.19 -11.47 -2.63
N THR A 30 -17.64 -12.68 -2.29
CA THR A 30 -18.78 -12.91 -1.39
C THR A 30 -18.32 -13.79 -0.23
N LYS A 31 -19.06 -13.79 0.89
CA LYS A 31 -18.69 -14.57 2.08
C LYS A 31 -18.55 -16.08 1.80
N LYS A 32 -19.29 -16.62 0.83
CA LYS A 32 -19.17 -18.04 0.41
C LYS A 32 -17.87 -18.36 -0.33
N ASN A 33 -17.22 -17.36 -0.92
CA ASN A 33 -16.05 -17.54 -1.79
C ASN A 33 -14.74 -17.17 -1.07
N VAL A 34 -14.77 -16.91 0.24
CA VAL A 34 -13.62 -16.47 1.03
C VAL A 34 -13.55 -17.14 2.40
N ARG A 35 -12.37 -17.20 3.00
CA ARG A 35 -12.16 -17.66 4.39
C ARG A 35 -10.91 -17.02 5.01
N LYS A 36 -10.69 -17.23 6.31
CA LYS A 36 -9.62 -16.53 7.05
C LYS A 36 -8.21 -17.08 6.83
N TYR A 37 -8.06 -18.36 6.47
CA TYR A 37 -6.77 -19.01 6.31
C TYR A 37 -6.53 -19.41 4.86
N ARG A 38 -5.27 -19.33 4.44
CA ARG A 38 -4.82 -19.68 3.08
C ARG A 38 -4.72 -21.19 2.92
N ASP A 39 -5.13 -21.72 1.77
CA ASP A 39 -4.67 -23.03 1.27
C ASP A 39 -4.57 -23.01 -0.27
N GLN A 40 -4.49 -24.20 -0.86
CA GLN A 40 -4.46 -24.40 -2.30
C GLN A 40 -5.68 -23.84 -3.02
N GLU A 41 -6.87 -23.97 -2.44
CA GLU A 41 -8.14 -23.57 -3.04
C GLU A 41 -8.46 -22.08 -2.78
N PHE A 42 -8.27 -21.63 -1.55
CA PHE A 42 -8.39 -20.24 -1.12
C PHE A 42 -7.00 -19.63 -1.00
N SER A 43 -6.46 -19.22 -2.15
CA SER A 43 -5.07 -18.76 -2.30
C SER A 43 -4.95 -17.31 -2.76
N THR A 44 -6.05 -16.67 -3.16
CA THR A 44 -6.05 -15.27 -3.65
C THR A 44 -6.29 -14.30 -2.50
N PRO A 45 -5.44 -13.29 -2.27
CA PRO A 45 -5.64 -12.32 -1.18
C PRO A 45 -6.91 -11.49 -1.41
N VAL A 46 -7.65 -11.23 -0.33
CA VAL A 46 -8.88 -10.44 -0.36
C VAL A 46 -8.87 -9.39 0.75
N VAL A 47 -8.94 -8.13 0.31
CA VAL A 47 -8.99 -6.96 1.17
C VAL A 47 -10.39 -6.75 1.75
N TYR A 48 -10.43 -6.32 3.02
CA TYR A 48 -11.61 -5.85 3.74
C TYR A 48 -11.19 -4.69 4.66
N CYS A 49 -11.94 -4.40 5.73
CA CYS A 49 -11.62 -3.33 6.68
C CYS A 49 -10.60 -3.74 7.77
N LYS A 50 -9.41 -4.25 7.39
CA LYS A 50 -8.35 -4.64 8.34
C LYS A 50 -7.28 -3.56 8.49
N PHE A 51 -6.94 -3.25 9.74
CA PHE A 51 -5.73 -2.48 10.05
C PHE A 51 -4.52 -3.40 10.03
N GLY A 52 -3.54 -3.09 9.20
CA GLY A 52 -2.33 -3.90 9.02
C GLY A 52 -2.53 -5.09 8.07
N ASP A 53 -1.49 -5.91 7.92
CA ASP A 53 -1.45 -7.07 7.00
C ASP A 53 -1.90 -6.72 5.58
N ASN A 54 -1.47 -5.54 5.10
CA ASN A 54 -1.84 -4.98 3.80
C ASN A 54 -3.37 -4.86 3.54
N GLY A 55 -4.18 -4.80 4.60
CA GLY A 55 -5.64 -4.80 4.52
C GLY A 55 -6.26 -6.17 4.21
N ILE A 56 -5.46 -7.23 4.12
CA ILE A 56 -5.89 -8.59 3.77
C ILE A 56 -6.54 -9.24 4.99
N MET A 57 -7.85 -9.49 4.91
CA MET A 57 -8.58 -10.19 5.97
C MET A 57 -8.96 -11.62 5.58
N TYR A 58 -9.02 -11.90 4.28
CA TYR A 58 -9.48 -13.18 3.78
C TYR A 58 -8.62 -13.66 2.61
N TRP A 59 -8.77 -14.95 2.33
CA TRP A 59 -8.28 -15.62 1.15
C TRP A 59 -9.46 -16.17 0.36
N GLY A 60 -9.49 -15.92 -0.94
CA GLY A 60 -10.60 -16.25 -1.84
C GLY A 60 -10.24 -17.28 -2.90
N ARG A 61 -11.28 -17.94 -3.43
CA ARG A 61 -11.15 -18.86 -4.58
C ARG A 61 -10.87 -18.07 -5.87
N LYS A 62 -9.89 -18.51 -6.65
CA LYS A 62 -9.53 -17.89 -7.93
C LYS A 62 -10.70 -17.97 -8.92
N GLY A 63 -10.96 -16.89 -9.66
CA GLY A 63 -12.01 -16.83 -10.69
C GLY A 63 -13.42 -16.45 -10.20
N GLU A 64 -13.65 -16.44 -8.89
CA GLU A 64 -14.97 -16.13 -8.32
C GLU A 64 -15.30 -14.63 -8.25
N PHE A 65 -14.28 -13.77 -8.33
CA PHE A 65 -14.36 -12.32 -8.21
C PHE A 65 -13.25 -11.67 -9.05
N ALA A 66 -13.39 -10.37 -9.30
CA ALA A 66 -12.38 -9.59 -10.00
C ALA A 66 -11.16 -9.37 -9.10
N THR A 67 -9.99 -9.52 -9.67
CA THR A 67 -8.72 -9.19 -9.04
C THR A 67 -8.03 -8.07 -9.81
N HIS A 68 -7.26 -7.27 -9.09
CA HIS A 68 -6.37 -6.28 -9.69
C HIS A 68 -4.95 -6.51 -9.19
N GLU A 69 -4.00 -6.46 -10.11
CA GLU A 69 -2.58 -6.65 -9.85
C GLU A 69 -1.86 -5.30 -9.92
N ASN A 70 -0.89 -5.10 -9.03
CA ASN A 70 -0.17 -3.85 -8.86
C ASN A 70 -1.12 -2.64 -8.73
N ALA A 71 -2.08 -2.75 -7.82
CA ALA A 71 -3.10 -1.75 -7.54
C ALA A 71 -2.95 -1.18 -6.12
N ILE A 72 -3.70 -0.14 -5.79
CA ILE A 72 -3.76 0.43 -4.45
C ILE A 72 -5.15 0.21 -3.89
N SER A 73 -5.28 -0.41 -2.72
CA SER A 73 -6.55 -0.49 -1.99
C SER A 73 -6.69 0.65 -1.00
N VAL A 74 -7.89 1.23 -0.95
CA VAL A 74 -8.30 2.20 0.08
C VAL A 74 -9.43 1.60 0.89
N ILE A 75 -9.28 1.56 2.21
CA ILE A 75 -10.33 1.14 3.14
C ILE A 75 -11.24 2.35 3.39
N TYR A 76 -12.45 2.33 2.82
CA TYR A 76 -13.36 3.48 2.93
C TYR A 76 -14.18 3.49 4.23
N ASN A 77 -14.31 2.33 4.88
CA ASN A 77 -15.06 2.15 6.11
C ASN A 77 -14.39 1.09 7.01
N GLY A 78 -14.40 1.33 8.31
CA GLY A 78 -13.84 0.42 9.31
C GLY A 78 -13.63 1.15 10.62
N ALA A 79 -13.87 0.49 11.76
CA ALA A 79 -13.81 1.12 13.09
C ALA A 79 -12.48 1.82 13.37
N ILE A 80 -11.36 1.20 12.97
CA ILE A 80 -10.00 1.73 13.16
C ILE A 80 -9.21 1.85 11.86
N ALA A 81 -9.80 1.42 10.73
CA ALA A 81 -9.10 1.23 9.46
C ALA A 81 -9.58 2.16 8.33
N ALA A 82 -10.65 2.94 8.54
CA ALA A 82 -11.09 3.93 7.55
C ALA A 82 -9.94 4.89 7.21
N GLY A 83 -9.71 5.14 5.92
CA GLY A 83 -8.60 5.96 5.43
C GLY A 83 -7.24 5.26 5.32
N LYS A 84 -7.14 3.97 5.67
CA LYS A 84 -5.93 3.18 5.40
C LYS A 84 -5.76 2.88 3.92
N VAL A 85 -4.50 2.86 3.47
CA VAL A 85 -4.14 2.71 2.06
C VAL A 85 -3.01 1.70 1.91
N TYR A 86 -3.15 0.74 0.99
CA TYR A 86 -2.22 -0.37 0.84
C TYR A 86 -1.89 -0.66 -0.62
N ALA A 87 -0.61 -0.76 -0.95
CA ALA A 87 -0.17 -1.21 -2.27
C ALA A 87 -0.28 -2.74 -2.36
N GLN A 88 -1.01 -3.24 -3.34
CA GLN A 88 -1.17 -4.67 -3.60
C GLN A 88 -0.33 -5.07 -4.80
N LYS A 89 0.74 -5.84 -4.57
CA LYS A 89 1.60 -6.31 -5.66
C LYS A 89 0.91 -7.40 -6.48
N GLU A 90 0.45 -8.44 -5.79
CA GLU A 90 -0.18 -9.63 -6.37
C GLU A 90 -1.63 -9.37 -6.79
N PRO A 91 -2.22 -10.20 -7.68
CA PRO A 91 -3.64 -10.15 -7.98
C PRO A 91 -4.51 -10.26 -6.71
N THR A 92 -5.21 -9.17 -6.37
CA THR A 92 -5.94 -9.04 -5.10
C THR A 92 -7.40 -8.66 -5.34
N GLY A 93 -8.32 -9.25 -4.58
CA GLY A 93 -9.75 -8.94 -4.62
C GLY A 93 -10.22 -8.10 -3.44
N ILE A 94 -11.49 -7.71 -3.46
CA ILE A 94 -12.17 -7.03 -2.34
C ILE A 94 -13.44 -7.77 -2.00
N LEU A 95 -13.70 -7.93 -0.69
CA LEU A 95 -14.98 -8.42 -0.20
C LEU A 95 -16.00 -7.28 -0.07
N ALA A 96 -15.68 -6.26 0.72
CA ALA A 96 -16.49 -5.06 0.97
C ALA A 96 -15.64 -4.03 1.75
N GLU A 97 -16.20 -2.86 2.07
CA GLU A 97 -15.56 -1.77 2.85
C GLU A 97 -14.26 -1.16 2.30
N SER A 98 -13.84 -1.59 1.11
CA SER A 98 -12.68 -1.07 0.40
C SER A 98 -12.98 -0.91 -1.09
N TYR A 99 -12.12 -0.18 -1.80
CA TYR A 99 -12.07 -0.15 -3.26
C TYR A 99 -10.62 -0.10 -3.75
N PHE A 100 -10.42 -0.39 -5.04
CA PHE A 100 -9.12 -0.26 -5.69
C PHE A 100 -9.03 1.02 -6.50
N ILE A 101 -7.83 1.56 -6.59
CA ILE A 101 -7.42 2.59 -7.54
C ILE A 101 -6.14 2.15 -8.24
N ALA A 102 -5.91 2.68 -9.44
CA ALA A 102 -4.66 2.52 -10.16
C ALA A 102 -4.15 3.87 -10.66
N PRO A 103 -2.83 4.06 -10.80
CA PRO A 103 -2.27 5.19 -11.52
C PRO A 103 -2.90 5.30 -12.92
N ARG A 104 -3.07 6.54 -13.39
CA ARG A 104 -3.42 6.82 -14.79
C ARG A 104 -2.20 6.67 -15.70
N SER A 105 -0.99 6.75 -15.16
CA SER A 105 0.24 6.50 -15.88
C SER A 105 0.40 5.01 -16.20
N ASP A 106 1.06 4.70 -17.32
CA ASP A 106 1.41 3.33 -17.68
C ASP A 106 2.61 2.76 -16.91
N ASN A 107 3.23 3.55 -16.03
CA ASN A 107 4.32 3.06 -15.19
C ASN A 107 3.81 2.01 -14.19
N ARG A 108 4.34 0.78 -14.30
CA ARG A 108 3.96 -0.39 -13.49
C ARG A 108 4.98 -0.72 -12.40
N ASP A 109 5.85 0.20 -12.02
CA ASP A 109 6.74 -0.02 -10.88
C ASP A 109 5.93 -0.08 -9.57
N HIS A 110 6.06 -1.19 -8.85
CA HIS A 110 5.38 -1.38 -7.57
C HIS A 110 5.90 -0.43 -6.47
N ASP A 111 7.14 0.02 -6.58
CA ASP A 111 7.76 0.90 -5.58
C ASP A 111 7.15 2.30 -5.62
N LEU A 112 6.66 2.72 -6.78
CA LEU A 112 5.81 3.91 -6.90
C LEU A 112 4.50 3.73 -6.12
N ASN A 113 3.84 2.59 -6.25
CA ASN A 113 2.59 2.33 -5.52
C ASN A 113 2.80 2.27 -4.00
N LEU A 114 3.94 1.76 -3.52
CA LEU A 114 4.31 1.82 -2.11
C LEU A 114 4.44 3.27 -1.61
N PHE A 115 5.13 4.11 -2.39
CA PHE A 115 5.28 5.53 -2.08
C PHE A 115 3.92 6.25 -2.09
N PHE A 116 3.14 6.09 -3.15
CA PHE A 116 1.83 6.71 -3.30
C PHE A 116 0.86 6.30 -2.19
N SER A 117 0.84 5.01 -1.83
CA SER A 117 -0.01 4.52 -0.74
C SER A 117 0.35 5.20 0.58
N THR A 118 1.65 5.40 0.85
CA THR A 118 2.14 6.09 2.05
C THR A 118 1.74 7.57 2.05
N ALA A 119 1.95 8.26 0.92
CA ALA A 119 1.60 9.67 0.77
C ALA A 119 0.09 9.90 0.91
N MET A 120 -0.74 9.02 0.33
CA MET A 120 -2.19 9.04 0.49
C MET A 120 -2.60 8.75 1.93
N GLU A 121 -2.09 7.68 2.55
CA GLU A 121 -2.47 7.31 3.92
C GLU A 121 -2.24 8.48 4.91
N LYS A 122 -1.17 9.25 4.73
CA LYS A 122 -0.91 10.42 5.58
C LYS A 122 -1.95 11.52 5.51
N VAL A 123 -2.69 11.60 4.40
CA VAL A 123 -3.79 12.55 4.22
C VAL A 123 -5.12 11.90 4.62
N LEU A 124 -5.37 10.67 4.17
CA LEU A 124 -6.67 10.02 4.31
C LEU A 124 -6.92 9.48 5.73
N TYR A 125 -5.94 8.83 6.35
CA TYR A 125 -6.13 8.17 7.66
C TYR A 125 -6.50 9.12 8.81
N PRO A 126 -5.89 10.32 8.98
CA PRO A 126 -6.32 11.26 10.01
C PRO A 126 -7.64 11.98 9.67
N LYS A 127 -8.04 11.99 8.39
CA LYS A 127 -9.22 12.72 7.91
C LYS A 127 -10.51 11.89 7.98
N TYR A 128 -10.45 10.63 7.58
CA TYR A 128 -11.63 9.78 7.43
C TYR A 128 -11.81 8.83 8.62
N SER A 129 -13.06 8.47 8.88
CA SER A 129 -13.47 7.62 10.00
C SER A 129 -14.70 6.79 9.64
N ARG A 130 -15.23 6.02 10.59
CA ARG A 130 -16.51 5.33 10.40
C ARG A 130 -17.68 6.30 10.21
N ASP A 131 -17.61 7.50 10.79
CA ASP A 131 -18.64 8.53 10.67
C ASP A 131 -18.42 9.43 9.45
N PHE A 132 -17.17 9.50 8.97
CA PHE A 132 -16.80 10.20 7.75
C PHE A 132 -16.07 9.28 6.79
N LEU A 133 -16.84 8.54 5.99
CA LEU A 133 -16.31 7.50 5.09
C LEU A 133 -15.38 8.07 4.01
N ALA A 134 -14.28 7.36 3.74
CA ALA A 134 -13.32 7.69 2.68
C ALA A 134 -13.79 7.20 1.30
N THR A 135 -14.99 7.59 0.88
CA THR A 135 -15.54 7.19 -0.43
C THR A 135 -14.75 7.82 -1.57
N TRP A 136 -14.78 7.20 -2.76
CA TRP A 136 -14.10 7.78 -3.93
C TRP A 136 -14.77 9.07 -4.42
N ALA A 137 -16.02 8.96 -4.87
CA ALA A 137 -16.75 10.03 -5.55
C ALA A 137 -16.97 11.24 -4.63
N GLY A 138 -16.54 12.42 -5.08
CA GLY A 138 -16.70 13.69 -4.37
C GLY A 138 -15.86 13.83 -3.09
N LYS A 139 -15.03 12.84 -2.76
CA LYS A 139 -14.20 12.85 -1.54
C LYS A 139 -12.74 12.54 -1.85
N VAL A 140 -12.32 11.26 -1.78
CA VAL A 140 -10.89 10.89 -1.90
C VAL A 140 -10.28 11.35 -3.23
N GLU A 141 -11.03 11.34 -4.32
CA GLU A 141 -10.51 11.83 -5.61
C GLU A 141 -10.18 13.33 -5.63
N ASN A 142 -10.72 14.11 -4.70
CA ASN A 142 -10.47 15.55 -4.57
C ASN A 142 -9.42 15.89 -3.51
N ASP A 143 -8.93 14.90 -2.75
CA ASP A 143 -7.88 15.12 -1.78
C ASP A 143 -6.53 15.41 -2.45
N LEU A 144 -5.72 16.24 -1.78
CA LEU A 144 -4.39 16.63 -2.21
C LEU A 144 -3.34 15.83 -1.44
N ILE A 145 -2.37 15.26 -2.16
CA ILE A 145 -1.20 14.59 -1.60
C ILE A 145 0.08 15.33 -1.99
N PHE A 146 1.10 15.26 -1.13
CA PHE A 146 2.41 15.83 -1.42
C PHE A 146 3.31 14.79 -2.07
N LEU A 147 3.91 15.14 -3.20
CA LEU A 147 4.84 14.27 -3.94
C LEU A 147 6.10 15.04 -4.31
N PRO A 148 7.25 14.35 -4.44
CA PRO A 148 8.48 14.97 -4.92
C PRO A 148 8.30 15.39 -6.38
N THR A 149 8.80 16.57 -6.71
CA THR A 149 8.65 17.23 -8.00
C THR A 149 10.02 17.40 -8.65
N ALA A 150 10.17 16.91 -9.88
CA ALA A 150 11.36 17.10 -10.68
C ALA A 150 11.46 18.54 -11.21
N ASN A 151 12.64 18.93 -11.70
CA ASN A 151 12.87 20.29 -12.23
C ASN A 151 11.93 20.66 -13.40
N ASN A 152 11.39 19.68 -14.11
CA ASN A 152 10.41 19.87 -15.18
C ASN A 152 8.98 20.16 -14.68
N GLY A 153 8.76 20.20 -13.36
CA GLY A 153 7.47 20.48 -12.73
C GLY A 153 6.54 19.26 -12.58
N GLY A 154 6.92 18.10 -13.13
CA GLY A 154 6.22 16.83 -12.95
C GLY A 154 6.64 16.08 -11.69
N ILE A 155 5.93 14.99 -11.37
CA ILE A 155 6.32 14.08 -10.30
C ILE A 155 7.71 13.50 -10.62
N ASP A 156 8.58 13.44 -9.62
CA ASP A 156 9.92 12.88 -9.76
C ASP A 156 9.90 11.34 -9.73
N TYR A 157 9.49 10.75 -10.86
CA TYR A 157 9.44 9.30 -11.03
C TYR A 157 10.82 8.63 -11.07
N GLU A 158 11.90 9.39 -11.28
CA GLU A 158 13.27 8.85 -11.30
C GLU A 158 13.85 8.75 -9.89
N PHE A 159 13.44 9.66 -8.99
CA PHE A 159 13.85 9.65 -7.59
C PHE A 159 13.18 8.53 -6.77
N ILE A 160 11.87 8.33 -6.93
CA ILE A 160 11.06 7.50 -6.01
C ILE A 160 11.55 6.05 -5.94
N PRO A 161 11.74 5.30 -7.05
CA PRO A 161 12.12 3.88 -6.94
C PRO A 161 13.49 3.64 -6.28
N PRO A 162 14.57 4.37 -6.63
CA PRO A 162 15.84 4.26 -5.93
C PRO A 162 15.74 4.61 -4.43
N PHE A 163 14.91 5.58 -4.07
CA PHE A 163 14.67 5.95 -2.67
C PHE A 163 14.00 4.81 -1.89
N ILE A 164 12.91 4.25 -2.42
CA ILE A 164 12.22 3.09 -1.82
C ILE A 164 13.14 1.87 -1.74
N SER A 165 13.92 1.60 -2.80
CA SER A 165 14.92 0.52 -2.79
C SER A 165 15.97 0.72 -1.71
N GLY A 166 16.45 1.95 -1.51
CA GLY A 166 17.37 2.31 -0.43
C GLY A 166 16.78 2.04 0.96
N LEU A 167 15.54 2.46 1.22
CA LEU A 167 14.85 2.21 2.49
C LEU A 167 14.68 0.72 2.77
N LYS A 168 14.30 -0.08 1.75
CA LYS A 168 14.17 -1.54 1.89
C LYS A 168 15.50 -2.18 2.26
N LYS A 169 16.60 -1.78 1.62
CA LYS A 169 17.94 -2.31 1.92
C LYS A 169 18.37 -1.98 3.36
N LEU A 170 18.07 -0.78 3.85
CA LEU A 170 18.32 -0.42 5.25
C LEU A 170 17.50 -1.30 6.21
N ALA A 171 16.20 -1.45 5.97
CA ALA A 171 15.35 -2.30 6.81
C ALA A 171 15.81 -3.76 6.83
N ILE A 172 16.23 -4.32 5.68
CA ILE A 172 16.79 -5.68 5.60
C ILE A 172 18.08 -5.78 6.41
N LYS A 173 18.98 -4.80 6.28
CA LYS A 173 20.23 -4.76 7.04
C LYS A 173 19.96 -4.79 8.55
N ASP A 174 19.03 -3.97 9.03
CA ASP A 174 18.69 -3.91 10.46
C ASP A 174 18.15 -5.25 11.00
N VAL A 175 17.38 -5.98 10.18
CA VAL A 175 16.88 -7.32 10.53
C VAL A 175 18.00 -8.35 10.59
N VAL A 176 18.95 -8.30 9.65
CA VAL A 176 20.14 -9.18 9.65
C VAL A 176 20.99 -8.90 10.88
N ASP A 177 21.33 -7.64 11.15
CA ASP A 177 22.11 -7.23 12.33
C ASP A 177 21.43 -7.64 13.65
N PHE A 178 20.09 -7.65 13.70
CA PHE A 178 19.35 -8.18 14.85
C PHE A 178 19.45 -9.70 14.97
N ALA A 179 19.31 -10.43 13.86
CA ALA A 179 19.44 -11.89 13.85
C ALA A 179 20.84 -12.33 14.29
N ASP A 180 21.89 -11.68 13.78
CA ASP A 180 23.29 -11.98 14.12
C ASP A 180 23.54 -11.75 15.62
N ARG A 181 23.06 -10.64 16.18
CA ARG A 181 23.14 -10.39 17.64
C ARG A 181 22.43 -11.47 18.46
N ARG A 182 21.28 -11.96 18.00
CA ARG A 182 20.56 -13.05 18.68
C ARG A 182 21.33 -14.37 18.62
N ILE A 183 21.98 -14.66 17.51
CA ILE A 183 22.81 -15.87 17.35
C ILE A 183 24.00 -15.79 18.30
N ALA A 184 24.76 -14.70 18.27
CA ALA A 184 25.93 -14.51 19.12
C ALA A 184 25.59 -14.59 20.63
N ALA A 185 24.46 -13.98 21.04
CA ALA A 185 24.00 -14.07 22.43
C ALA A 185 23.62 -15.51 22.83
N THR A 186 23.06 -16.30 21.91
CA THR A 186 22.70 -17.71 22.17
C THR A 186 23.94 -18.58 22.30
N GLU A 187 24.96 -18.35 21.46
CA GLU A 187 26.25 -19.05 21.51
C GLU A 187 27.00 -18.78 22.82
N GLN A 188 26.94 -17.56 23.35
CA GLN A 188 27.53 -17.22 24.65
C GLN A 188 26.89 -17.98 25.81
N VAL A 189 25.56 -18.16 25.80
CA VAL A 189 24.86 -18.90 26.85
C VAL A 189 25.15 -20.40 26.76
N ILE A 190 25.26 -20.97 25.56
CA ILE A 190 25.57 -22.41 25.37
C ILE A 190 27.02 -22.73 25.76
N SER A 191 27.94 -21.78 25.57
CA SER A 191 29.35 -21.94 25.91
C SER A 191 29.69 -21.60 27.37
N SER A 192 28.71 -21.15 28.16
CA SER A 192 28.81 -20.89 29.61
C SER A 192 28.35 -22.10 30.41
#